data_AF-A0A1D6L6S7-F1
#
_entry.id   AF-A0A1D6L6S7-F1
#
_cell.length_a   1.000
_cell.length_b   1.000
_cell.length_c   1.000
_cell.angle_alpha   90.00
_cell.angle_beta   90.00
_cell.angle_gamma   90.00
#
_symmetry.space_group_name_H-M   'P 1'
#
loop_
_entity.id
_entity.type
_entity.pdbx_description
1 polymer ?
#
loop_
_entity_poly.entity_id
_entity_poly.type
_entity_poly.pdbx_seq_one_letter_code
_entity_poly.pdbx_strand_id
1 'polypeptide(L)'
;MNALKHRKASRQHQTFLLKILQKNKKGEGKNSRLLPRACQHPRSASSPKAAAMGSSQADKPLRRIAVSFEELAAVAKQQPAVPMDAGAFSRACSNVSVLFGCLGIAFKFAEMDYVAKVDDLVEASKSISTLPSMVERDIQTDTVRKPGSHTRNLLRVKRGIDMVKVLFEQILVTEGNSLRDAASVAYAQVFAPHHGWAIRKAVSAGMYALPSKSQLLKKLNEDEESAKVQMQNFVRSSAPVICYVDDLFTSRNLGIDW
;
A
#
# COMPACT_ATOMS: atom_id res chain seq x y z
N MET A 1 -16.01 -37.47 2.08
CA MET A 1 -14.85 -37.20 2.97
C MET A 1 -14.05 -35.91 2.64
N ASN A 2 -14.10 -35.33 1.44
CA ASN A 2 -13.16 -34.27 1.04
C ASN A 2 -13.39 -32.88 1.68
N ALA A 3 -14.64 -32.45 1.89
CA ALA A 3 -14.93 -31.13 2.48
C ALA A 3 -14.34 -30.93 3.90
N LEU A 4 -14.25 -32.00 4.69
CA LEU A 4 -13.68 -31.94 6.05
C LEU A 4 -12.15 -31.81 6.03
N LYS A 5 -11.47 -32.38 5.03
CA LYS A 5 -10.02 -32.23 4.83
C LYS A 5 -9.67 -30.79 4.46
N HIS A 6 -10.40 -30.16 3.52
CA HIS A 6 -10.19 -28.75 3.18
C HIS A 6 -10.43 -27.79 4.35
N ARG A 7 -11.49 -28.01 5.15
CA ARG A 7 -11.73 -27.21 6.37
C ARG A 7 -10.63 -27.36 7.43
N LYS A 8 -10.06 -28.57 7.60
CA LYS A 8 -8.90 -28.78 8.50
C LYS A 8 -7.63 -28.11 7.98
N ALA A 9 -7.33 -28.23 6.68
CA ALA A 9 -6.15 -27.59 6.07
C ALA A 9 -6.22 -26.05 6.16
N SER A 10 -7.37 -25.45 5.88
CA SER A 10 -7.61 -24.01 6.03
C SER A 10 -7.38 -23.52 7.47
N ARG A 11 -7.94 -24.22 8.48
CA ARG A 11 -7.73 -23.89 9.90
C ARG A 11 -6.28 -24.06 10.35
N GLN A 12 -5.57 -25.09 9.88
CA GLN A 12 -4.15 -25.29 10.20
C GLN A 12 -3.28 -24.19 9.59
N HIS A 13 -3.53 -23.82 8.34
CA HIS A 13 -2.81 -22.71 7.66
C HIS A 13 -3.03 -21.38 8.38
N GLN A 14 -4.28 -21.06 8.74
CA GLN A 14 -4.63 -19.85 9.48
C GLN A 14 -3.98 -19.81 10.88
N THR A 15 -3.90 -20.97 11.56
CA THR A 15 -3.23 -21.11 12.86
C THR A 15 -1.70 -20.97 12.75
N PHE A 16 -1.10 -21.48 11.67
CA PHE A 16 0.33 -21.35 11.39
C PHE A 16 0.72 -19.88 11.13
N LEU A 17 -0.07 -19.17 10.32
CA LEU A 17 0.10 -17.73 10.08
C LEU A 17 -0.05 -16.92 11.39
N LEU A 18 -1.06 -17.21 12.22
CA LEU A 18 -1.19 -16.57 13.55
C LEU A 18 0.06 -16.78 14.43
N LYS A 19 0.67 -17.96 14.41
CA LYS A 19 1.88 -18.26 15.20
C LYS A 19 3.12 -17.51 14.70
N ILE A 20 3.24 -17.26 13.40
CA ILE A 20 4.29 -16.39 12.84
C ILE A 20 4.09 -14.95 13.34
N LEU A 21 2.86 -14.44 13.31
CA LEU A 21 2.54 -13.07 13.73
C LEU A 21 2.71 -12.83 15.24
N GLN A 22 2.40 -13.84 16.08
CA GLN A 22 2.62 -13.76 17.53
C GLN A 22 4.10 -13.70 17.92
N LYS A 23 5.02 -14.20 17.08
CA LYS A 23 6.46 -14.00 17.29
C LYS A 23 6.89 -12.55 17.04
N ASN A 24 6.29 -11.86 16.07
CA ASN A 24 6.61 -10.45 15.81
C ASN A 24 6.00 -9.51 16.86
N LYS A 25 4.77 -9.75 17.33
CA LYS A 25 4.11 -8.87 18.33
C LYS A 25 4.74 -8.87 19.73
N LYS A 26 5.64 -9.80 20.06
CA LYS A 26 6.32 -9.82 21.37
C LYS A 26 7.45 -8.79 21.51
N GLY A 27 7.76 -8.02 20.46
CA GLY A 27 8.77 -6.96 20.49
C GLY A 27 8.29 -5.57 20.93
N GLU A 28 6.97 -5.32 21.04
CA GLU A 28 6.42 -3.97 21.24
C GLU A 28 5.87 -3.76 22.65
N GLY A 29 6.67 -3.11 23.50
CA GLY A 29 6.36 -2.80 24.89
C GLY A 29 5.63 -1.47 25.10
N LYS A 30 4.31 -1.56 25.29
CA LYS A 30 3.39 -0.62 25.98
C LYS A 30 3.98 0.70 26.52
N ASN A 31 3.41 1.83 26.07
CA ASN A 31 3.19 2.98 26.96
C ASN A 31 1.98 3.80 26.50
N SER A 32 0.90 3.85 27.29
CA SER A 32 -0.22 4.77 27.07
C SER A 32 -0.72 5.31 28.42
N ARG A 33 -0.75 6.65 28.53
CA ARG A 33 -1.16 7.37 29.74
C ARG A 33 -2.52 8.04 29.46
N LEU A 34 -3.44 7.96 30.42
CA LEU A 34 -4.83 8.42 30.27
C LEU A 34 -4.95 9.96 30.27
N LEU A 35 -5.96 10.47 29.56
CA LEU A 35 -6.65 11.75 29.86
C LEU A 35 -8.18 11.62 29.63
N PRO A 36 -9.03 12.47 30.26
CA PRO A 36 -10.45 12.13 30.54
C PRO A 36 -11.52 12.84 29.66
N ARG A 37 -12.79 12.50 29.92
CA ARG A 37 -14.03 12.90 29.20
C ARG A 37 -14.61 14.28 29.59
N ALA A 38 -15.20 14.97 28.61
CA ALA A 38 -16.36 15.90 28.69
C ALA A 38 -16.90 16.13 27.24
N CYS A 39 -18.14 16.52 26.91
CA CYS A 39 -19.43 16.60 27.64
C CYS A 39 -20.59 16.18 26.70
N GLN A 40 -21.78 16.81 26.71
CA GLN A 40 -22.94 16.47 25.83
C GLN A 40 -23.80 17.69 25.40
N HIS A 41 -24.19 17.73 24.09
CA HIS A 41 -25.51 18.17 23.52
C HIS A 41 -26.03 19.63 23.76
N PRO A 42 -27.05 20.18 23.02
CA PRO A 42 -28.13 19.54 22.25
C PRO A 42 -28.41 20.12 20.82
N ARG A 43 -29.67 20.00 20.33
CA ARG A 43 -30.13 20.01 18.91
C ARG A 43 -30.92 21.27 18.47
N SER A 44 -30.89 21.57 17.17
CA SER A 44 -31.98 22.17 16.34
C SER A 44 -31.52 22.19 14.86
N ALA A 45 -32.29 22.35 13.80
CA ALA A 45 -33.66 22.03 13.39
C ALA A 45 -33.74 22.33 11.86
N SER A 46 -34.58 21.60 11.12
CA SER A 46 -34.69 21.51 9.65
C SER A 46 -34.95 22.77 8.81
N SER A 47 -34.41 22.83 7.56
CA SER A 47 -35.12 22.95 6.23
C SER A 47 -34.21 23.55 5.12
N PRO A 48 -34.61 23.65 3.83
CA PRO A 48 -34.73 22.55 2.86
C PRO A 48 -33.99 22.79 1.51
N LYS A 49 -34.02 21.77 0.62
CA LYS A 49 -33.64 21.79 -0.82
C LYS A 49 -32.18 22.17 -1.20
N ALA A 50 -31.46 21.17 -1.72
CA ALA A 50 -30.86 21.23 -3.06
C ALA A 50 -30.60 19.81 -3.58
N ALA A 51 -31.10 19.49 -4.77
CA ALA A 51 -30.73 18.25 -5.47
C ALA A 51 -29.37 18.45 -6.13
N ALA A 52 -28.30 18.24 -5.36
CA ALA A 52 -26.94 18.34 -5.88
C ALA A 52 -26.59 17.09 -6.70
N MET A 53 -26.42 17.25 -8.01
CA MET A 53 -25.72 16.27 -8.84
C MET A 53 -24.24 16.25 -8.43
N GLY A 54 -23.93 15.40 -7.44
CA GLY A 54 -22.61 15.29 -6.82
C GLY A 54 -22.13 13.85 -6.74
N SER A 55 -22.01 13.16 -7.87
CA SER A 55 -21.32 11.86 -7.98
C SER A 55 -20.05 11.98 -8.84
N SER A 56 -19.18 10.96 -8.80
CA SER A 56 -18.07 10.67 -9.73
C SER A 56 -16.60 10.98 -9.34
N GLN A 57 -16.30 11.43 -8.12
CA GLN A 57 -14.91 11.45 -7.61
C GLN A 57 -14.68 10.63 -6.33
N ALA A 58 -15.69 10.49 -5.46
CA ALA A 58 -15.60 9.62 -4.28
C ALA A 58 -15.66 8.12 -4.66
N ASP A 59 -16.29 7.80 -5.79
CA ASP A 59 -16.76 6.45 -6.12
C ASP A 59 -15.76 5.60 -6.94
N LYS A 60 -14.63 6.15 -7.37
CA LYS A 60 -13.64 5.46 -8.24
C LYS A 60 -12.23 5.49 -7.63
N PRO A 61 -11.88 4.52 -6.76
CA PRO A 61 -10.58 4.47 -6.09
C PRO A 61 -9.39 4.45 -7.03
N LEU A 62 -9.50 3.78 -8.19
CA LEU A 62 -8.40 3.65 -9.14
C LEU A 62 -8.07 4.98 -9.82
N ARG A 63 -9.10 5.77 -10.21
CA ARG A 63 -8.92 7.16 -10.67
C ARG A 63 -8.24 8.04 -9.62
N ARG A 64 -8.65 7.94 -8.35
CA ARG A 64 -8.05 8.71 -7.25
C ARG A 64 -6.56 8.37 -7.07
N ILE A 65 -6.21 7.08 -7.16
CA ILE A 65 -4.81 6.62 -7.14
C ILE A 65 -4.02 7.22 -8.31
N ALA A 66 -4.54 7.13 -9.53
CA ALA A 66 -3.87 7.64 -10.72
C ALA A 66 -3.57 9.15 -10.62
N VAL A 67 -4.57 9.96 -10.25
CA VAL A 67 -4.43 11.43 -10.11
C VAL A 67 -3.39 11.80 -9.04
N SER A 68 -3.47 11.21 -7.83
CA SER A 68 -2.49 11.51 -6.78
C SER A 68 -1.05 11.17 -7.18
N PHE A 69 -0.85 10.12 -7.99
CA PHE A 69 0.48 9.79 -8.48
C PHE A 69 0.92 10.66 -9.67
N GLU A 70 0.02 11.20 -10.48
CA GLU A 70 0.35 12.20 -11.51
C GLU A 70 0.85 13.51 -10.89
N GLU A 71 0.27 13.96 -9.78
CA GLU A 71 0.75 15.10 -8.99
C GLU A 71 2.18 14.85 -8.46
N LEU A 72 2.43 13.69 -7.85
CA LEU A 72 3.78 13.32 -7.39
C LEU A 72 4.78 13.16 -8.54
N ALA A 73 4.35 12.63 -9.68
CA ALA A 73 5.19 12.49 -10.87
C ALA A 73 5.59 13.85 -11.45
N ALA A 74 4.73 14.86 -11.34
CA ALA A 74 5.05 16.23 -11.74
C ALA A 74 6.13 16.85 -10.84
N VAL A 75 6.17 16.52 -9.54
CA VAL A 75 7.25 16.92 -8.62
C VAL A 75 8.54 16.13 -8.90
N ALA A 76 8.45 14.81 -9.04
CA ALA A 76 9.59 13.91 -9.24
C ALA A 76 10.38 14.20 -10.53
N LYS A 77 9.77 14.86 -11.54
CA LYS A 77 10.39 15.21 -12.82
C LYS A 77 11.01 16.61 -12.87
N GLN A 78 10.91 17.41 -11.81
CA GLN A 78 11.40 18.80 -11.86
C GLN A 78 12.93 18.86 -11.91
N GLN A 79 13.44 19.85 -12.65
CA GLN A 79 14.85 20.19 -12.73
C GLN A 79 15.00 21.70 -12.48
N PRO A 80 15.74 22.14 -11.45
CA PRO A 80 16.43 21.33 -10.43
C PRO A 80 15.46 20.49 -9.58
N ALA A 81 15.97 19.40 -8.98
CA ALA A 81 15.16 18.47 -8.21
C ALA A 81 14.56 19.14 -6.96
N VAL A 82 13.24 19.08 -6.81
CA VAL A 82 12.51 19.68 -5.67
C VAL A 82 12.28 18.61 -4.58
N PRO A 83 12.44 18.95 -3.28
CA PRO A 83 12.06 18.08 -2.18
C PRO A 83 10.57 17.70 -2.21
N MET A 84 10.27 16.41 -2.30
CA MET A 84 8.89 15.90 -2.30
C MET A 84 8.27 16.02 -0.90
N ASP A 85 7.08 16.63 -0.83
CA ASP A 85 6.29 16.76 0.40
C ASP A 85 5.91 15.38 0.96
N ALA A 86 6.29 15.11 2.20
CA ALA A 86 6.04 13.84 2.86
C ALA A 86 4.55 13.59 3.10
N GLY A 87 3.77 14.65 3.28
CA GLY A 87 2.32 14.58 3.43
C GLY A 87 1.64 14.15 2.13
N ALA A 88 2.01 14.76 0.99
CA ALA A 88 1.48 14.44 -0.32
C ALA A 88 1.83 13.00 -0.72
N PHE A 89 3.10 12.61 -0.51
CA PHE A 89 3.55 11.24 -0.76
C PHE A 89 2.76 10.22 0.08
N SER A 90 2.68 10.43 1.39
CA SER A 90 2.01 9.49 2.29
C SER A 90 0.50 9.40 2.02
N ARG A 91 -0.19 10.53 1.79
CA ARG A 91 -1.62 10.55 1.38
C ARG A 91 -1.87 9.82 0.07
N ALA A 92 -1.00 9.98 -0.93
CA ALA A 92 -1.10 9.23 -2.19
C ALA A 92 -0.92 7.72 -1.95
N CYS A 93 0.02 7.33 -1.10
CA CYS A 93 0.20 5.93 -0.69
C CYS A 93 -1.03 5.38 0.06
N SER A 94 -1.70 6.18 0.89
CA SER A 94 -2.95 5.76 1.55
C SER A 94 -4.04 5.38 0.56
N ASN A 95 -4.06 6.01 -0.62
CA ASN A 95 -5.00 5.65 -1.68
C ASN A 95 -4.73 4.24 -2.24
N VAL A 96 -3.46 3.81 -2.31
CA VAL A 96 -3.06 2.49 -2.85
C VAL A 96 -3.51 1.34 -1.95
N SER A 97 -3.64 1.56 -0.64
CA SER A 97 -4.04 0.55 0.36
C SER A 97 -5.30 -0.25 -0.02
N VAL A 98 -6.28 0.39 -0.67
CA VAL A 98 -7.53 -0.24 -1.14
C VAL A 98 -7.29 -1.42 -2.09
N LEU A 99 -6.21 -1.38 -2.87
CA LEU A 99 -5.88 -2.42 -3.84
C LEU A 99 -5.48 -3.72 -3.14
N PHE A 100 -4.69 -3.64 -2.06
CA PHE A 100 -4.29 -4.82 -1.28
C PHE A 100 -5.49 -5.50 -0.61
N GLY A 101 -6.45 -4.73 -0.08
CA GLY A 101 -7.72 -5.27 0.43
C GLY A 101 -8.59 -5.91 -0.65
N CYS A 102 -8.50 -5.44 -1.90
CA CYS A 102 -9.20 -6.04 -3.02
C CYS A 102 -8.70 -7.44 -3.40
N LEU A 103 -7.40 -7.74 -3.19
CA LEU A 103 -6.77 -9.04 -3.50
C LEU A 103 -7.24 -10.22 -2.61
N GLY A 104 -8.06 -9.96 -1.58
CA GLY A 104 -8.75 -10.99 -0.81
C GLY A 104 -8.00 -11.48 0.43
N ILE A 105 -8.62 -12.41 1.16
CA ILE A 105 -8.25 -12.76 2.54
C ILE A 105 -6.79 -13.23 2.71
N ALA A 106 -6.21 -13.89 1.69
CA ALA A 106 -4.82 -14.33 1.75
C ALA A 106 -3.82 -13.16 1.79
N PHE A 107 -4.19 -12.00 1.22
CA PHE A 107 -3.36 -10.81 1.13
C PHE A 107 -3.66 -9.77 2.21
N LYS A 108 -4.62 -10.04 3.11
CA LYS A 108 -4.93 -9.16 4.25
C LYS A 108 -3.72 -8.87 5.14
N PHE A 109 -2.75 -9.77 5.23
CA PHE A 109 -1.50 -9.49 5.95
C PHE A 109 -0.59 -8.50 5.22
N ALA A 110 -0.56 -8.52 3.88
CA ALA A 110 0.16 -7.52 3.09
C ALA A 110 -0.55 -6.15 3.15
N GLU A 111 -1.88 -6.14 3.10
CA GLU A 111 -2.71 -4.94 3.35
C GLU A 111 -2.37 -4.32 4.71
N MET A 112 -2.46 -5.09 5.80
CA MET A 112 -2.15 -4.60 7.15
C MET A 112 -0.69 -4.14 7.29
N ASP A 113 0.27 -4.86 6.69
CA ASP A 113 1.69 -4.51 6.74
C ASP A 113 2.01 -3.23 5.96
N TYR A 114 1.36 -3.00 4.81
CA TYR A 114 1.47 -1.78 4.02
C TYR A 114 0.79 -0.59 4.72
N VAL A 115 -0.48 -0.74 5.12
CA VAL A 115 -1.28 0.30 5.79
C VAL A 115 -0.56 0.83 7.03
N ALA A 116 -0.09 -0.05 7.92
CA ALA A 116 0.59 0.38 9.15
C ALA A 116 1.86 1.22 8.89
N LYS A 117 2.51 1.07 7.73
CA LYS A 117 3.69 1.86 7.35
C LYS A 117 3.33 3.15 6.66
N VAL A 118 2.27 3.14 5.85
CA VAL A 118 1.72 4.39 5.31
C VAL A 118 1.20 5.28 6.44
N ASP A 119 0.48 4.72 7.41
CA ASP A 119 -0.05 5.45 8.57
C ASP A 119 1.08 6.07 9.42
N ASP A 120 2.19 5.35 9.63
CA ASP A 120 3.41 5.88 10.27
C ASP A 120 4.00 7.07 9.49
N LEU A 121 4.11 6.98 8.16
CA LEU A 121 4.58 8.08 7.31
C LEU A 121 3.61 9.27 7.31
N VAL A 122 2.29 9.03 7.35
CA VAL A 122 1.26 10.08 7.49
C VAL A 122 1.42 10.80 8.83
N GLU A 123 1.61 10.06 9.94
CA GLU A 123 1.82 10.65 11.26
C GLU A 123 3.12 11.47 11.30
N ALA A 124 4.22 10.90 10.81
CA ALA A 124 5.52 11.58 10.72
C ALA A 124 5.44 12.88 9.90
N SER A 125 4.67 12.87 8.79
CA SER A 125 4.52 14.03 7.90
C SER A 125 3.96 15.29 8.56
N LYS A 126 3.26 15.16 9.71
CA LYS A 126 2.78 16.30 10.49
C LYS A 126 3.89 17.14 11.13
N SER A 127 5.09 16.56 11.27
CA SER A 127 6.26 17.18 11.90
C SER A 127 7.53 17.18 11.03
N ILE A 128 7.51 16.44 9.91
CA ILE A 128 8.61 16.32 8.95
C ILE A 128 8.05 16.62 7.56
N SER A 129 8.39 17.79 7.01
CA SER A 129 7.77 18.30 5.78
C SER A 129 8.13 17.52 4.51
N THR A 130 9.37 17.01 4.37
CA THR A 130 9.83 16.42 3.11
C THR A 130 10.42 15.02 3.28
N LEU A 131 10.36 14.20 2.23
CA LEU A 131 11.01 12.88 2.22
C LEU A 131 12.54 12.97 2.45
N PRO A 132 13.30 13.92 1.85
CA PRO A 132 14.68 14.15 2.23
C PRO A 132 14.90 14.41 3.73
N SER A 133 14.09 15.27 4.35
CA SER A 133 14.18 15.57 5.80
C SER A 133 13.90 14.34 6.67
N MET A 134 13.00 13.46 6.22
CA MET A 134 12.64 12.23 6.90
C MET A 134 13.79 11.22 6.90
N VAL A 135 14.44 11.03 5.76
CA VAL A 135 15.62 10.16 5.64
C VAL A 135 16.80 10.73 6.41
N GLU A 136 17.03 12.03 6.31
CA GLU A 136 18.12 12.73 7.01
C GLU A 136 18.03 12.60 8.54
N ARG A 137 16.82 12.70 9.11
CA ARG A 137 16.60 12.53 10.55
C ARG A 137 16.98 11.13 11.05
N ASP A 138 16.71 10.09 10.27
CA ASP A 138 17.07 8.72 10.61
C ASP A 138 18.57 8.43 10.42
N ILE A 139 19.24 9.14 9.51
CA ILE A 139 20.71 9.11 9.37
C ILE A 139 21.35 9.72 10.61
N GLN A 140 20.94 10.93 10.98
CA GLN A 140 21.48 11.68 12.12
C GLN A 140 21.30 10.98 13.48
N THR A 141 20.33 10.06 13.58
CA THR A 141 20.03 9.29 14.81
C THR A 141 20.49 7.84 14.74
N ASP A 142 21.18 7.43 13.66
CA ASP A 142 21.57 6.05 13.36
C ASP A 142 20.39 5.06 13.51
N THR A 143 19.22 5.41 12.96
CA THR A 143 17.99 4.60 13.02
C THR A 143 17.56 4.04 11.67
N VAL A 144 18.18 4.44 10.54
CA VAL A 144 17.79 4.09 9.16
C VAL A 144 17.23 2.67 9.01
N ARG A 145 17.93 1.63 9.50
CA ARG A 145 17.53 0.22 9.34
C ARG A 145 16.75 -0.37 10.52
N LYS A 146 16.57 0.36 11.63
CA LYS A 146 15.86 -0.12 12.82
C LYS A 146 14.38 -0.42 12.49
N PRO A 147 13.75 -1.46 13.09
CA PRO A 147 12.32 -1.68 12.90
C PRO A 147 11.53 -0.46 13.35
N GLY A 148 10.60 0.02 12.51
CA GLY A 148 9.76 1.18 12.79
C GLY A 148 10.38 2.54 12.45
N SER A 149 11.63 2.62 11.93
CA SER A 149 12.15 3.88 11.39
C SER A 149 11.39 4.31 10.14
N HIS A 150 11.24 5.62 9.95
CA HIS A 150 10.46 6.16 8.84
C HIS A 150 11.13 5.87 7.49
N THR A 151 12.47 5.86 7.42
CA THR A 151 13.24 5.48 6.24
C THR A 151 13.00 4.02 5.86
N ARG A 152 12.97 3.11 6.84
CA ARG A 152 12.64 1.70 6.58
C ARG A 152 11.20 1.51 6.13
N ASN A 153 10.28 2.31 6.67
CA ASN A 153 8.88 2.27 6.29
C ASN A 153 8.68 2.85 4.87
N LEU A 154 9.36 3.94 4.52
CA LEU A 154 9.42 4.52 3.17
C LEU A 154 9.94 3.50 2.14
N LEU A 155 11.05 2.80 2.39
CA LEU A 155 11.56 1.77 1.49
C LEU A 155 10.55 0.64 1.22
N ARG A 156 9.81 0.23 2.25
CA ARG A 156 8.78 -0.82 2.12
C ARG A 156 7.52 -0.32 1.42
N VAL A 157 7.12 0.92 1.66
CA VAL A 157 6.03 1.56 0.92
C VAL A 157 6.40 1.72 -0.55
N LYS A 158 7.65 2.10 -0.87
CA LYS A 158 8.21 2.14 -2.25
C LYS A 158 8.07 0.79 -2.96
N ARG A 159 8.50 -0.31 -2.31
CA ARG A 159 8.29 -1.69 -2.84
C ARG A 159 6.80 -2.04 -3.00
N GLY A 160 5.91 -1.52 -2.15
CA GLY A 160 4.46 -1.67 -2.30
C GLY A 160 3.89 -0.97 -3.55
N ILE A 161 4.37 0.24 -3.85
CA ILE A 161 4.01 0.99 -5.07
C ILE A 161 4.50 0.23 -6.31
N ASP A 162 5.76 -0.23 -6.30
CA ASP A 162 6.37 -0.97 -7.41
C ASP A 162 5.65 -2.31 -7.67
N MET A 163 5.24 -3.04 -6.63
CA MET A 163 4.39 -4.24 -6.76
C MET A 163 3.09 -3.92 -7.50
N VAL A 164 2.42 -2.80 -7.16
CA VAL A 164 1.17 -2.40 -7.83
C VAL A 164 1.42 -1.99 -9.28
N LYS A 165 2.53 -1.28 -9.56
CA LYS A 165 2.94 -0.91 -10.91
C LYS A 165 3.12 -2.17 -11.77
N VAL A 166 3.94 -3.12 -11.32
CA VAL A 166 4.18 -4.38 -12.07
C VAL A 166 2.92 -5.21 -12.18
N LEU A 167 2.07 -5.27 -11.15
CA LEU A 167 0.77 -5.96 -11.23
C LEU A 167 -0.12 -5.35 -12.32
N PHE A 168 -0.17 -4.02 -12.43
CA PHE A 168 -0.95 -3.33 -13.46
C PHE A 168 -0.34 -3.52 -14.85
N GLU A 169 0.98 -3.43 -15.01
CA GLU A 169 1.68 -3.77 -16.26
C GLU A 169 1.29 -5.18 -16.74
N GLN A 170 1.28 -6.16 -15.83
CA GLN A 170 0.90 -7.54 -16.16
C GLN A 170 -0.60 -7.69 -16.45
N ILE A 171 -1.50 -7.04 -15.69
CA ILE A 171 -2.96 -7.08 -15.95
C ILE A 171 -3.31 -6.45 -17.31
N LEU A 172 -2.57 -5.43 -17.74
CA LEU A 172 -2.78 -4.73 -19.02
C LEU A 172 -2.41 -5.58 -20.24
N VAL A 173 -1.50 -6.56 -20.09
CA VAL A 173 -1.05 -7.45 -21.19
C VAL A 173 -1.56 -8.89 -21.07
N THR A 174 -2.15 -9.27 -19.93
CA THR A 174 -2.69 -10.62 -19.69
C THR A 174 -4.16 -10.69 -20.09
N GLU A 175 -4.47 -11.57 -21.05
CA GLU A 175 -5.85 -11.87 -21.43
C GLU A 175 -6.58 -12.77 -20.40
N GLY A 176 -7.91 -12.71 -20.43
CA GLY A 176 -8.77 -13.54 -19.58
C GLY A 176 -9.03 -12.96 -18.18
N ASN A 177 -9.59 -13.81 -17.31
CA ASN A 177 -10.21 -13.40 -16.05
C ASN A 177 -9.43 -13.81 -14.78
N SER A 178 -8.23 -14.38 -14.94
CA SER A 178 -7.36 -14.79 -13.82
C SER A 178 -6.35 -13.70 -13.49
N LEU A 179 -6.20 -13.37 -12.20
CA LEU A 179 -5.13 -12.49 -11.72
C LEU A 179 -3.86 -13.25 -11.29
N ARG A 180 -3.90 -14.59 -11.29
CA ARG A 180 -2.87 -15.43 -10.65
C ARG A 180 -1.49 -15.20 -11.25
N ASP A 181 -1.39 -15.18 -12.57
CA ASP A 181 -0.08 -15.17 -13.25
C ASP A 181 0.54 -13.77 -13.17
N ALA A 182 -0.26 -12.73 -13.44
CA ALA A 182 0.10 -11.33 -13.22
C ALA A 182 0.59 -11.04 -11.79
N ALA A 183 -0.15 -11.50 -10.76
CA ALA A 183 0.24 -11.34 -9.36
C ALA A 183 1.48 -12.19 -8.98
N SER A 184 1.66 -13.36 -9.60
CA SER A 184 2.83 -14.20 -9.37
C SER A 184 4.10 -13.59 -9.95
N VAL A 185 4.03 -13.01 -11.15
CA VAL A 185 5.14 -12.27 -11.79
C VAL A 185 5.50 -11.04 -10.95
N ALA A 186 4.52 -10.20 -10.63
CA ALA A 186 4.75 -8.98 -9.84
C ALA A 186 5.35 -9.29 -8.45
N TYR A 187 4.87 -10.33 -7.76
CA TYR A 187 5.46 -10.78 -6.50
C TYR A 187 6.90 -11.30 -6.68
N ALA A 188 7.15 -12.10 -7.73
CA ALA A 188 8.47 -12.68 -8.00
C ALA A 188 9.53 -11.60 -8.29
N GLN A 189 9.15 -10.55 -9.02
CA GLN A 189 10.01 -9.43 -9.34
C GLN A 189 10.29 -8.53 -8.13
N VAL A 190 9.25 -8.06 -7.44
CA VAL A 190 9.38 -6.96 -6.46
C VAL A 190 9.60 -7.43 -5.03
N PHE A 191 8.95 -8.53 -4.63
CA PHE A 191 8.87 -8.92 -3.22
C PHE A 191 9.58 -10.23 -2.88
N ALA A 192 9.73 -11.17 -3.81
CA ALA A 192 10.42 -12.42 -3.54
C ALA A 192 11.91 -12.27 -3.16
N PRO A 193 12.69 -11.30 -3.69
CA PRO A 193 14.09 -11.08 -3.27
C PRO A 193 14.22 -10.76 -1.78
N HIS A 194 13.29 -9.99 -1.22
CA HIS A 194 13.32 -9.50 0.16
C HIS A 194 12.54 -10.38 1.16
N HIS A 195 11.93 -11.48 0.70
CA HIS A 195 11.13 -12.37 1.55
C HIS A 195 11.80 -13.73 1.74
N GLY A 196 11.94 -14.16 3.01
CA GLY A 196 12.42 -15.50 3.35
C GLY A 196 11.50 -16.62 2.84
N TRP A 197 12.06 -17.83 2.69
CA TRP A 197 11.40 -19.00 2.08
C TRP A 197 9.97 -19.26 2.59
N ALA A 198 9.74 -19.15 3.90
CA ALA A 198 8.44 -19.38 4.51
C ALA A 198 7.36 -18.39 4.01
N ILE A 199 7.72 -17.11 3.85
CA ILE A 199 6.82 -16.08 3.31
C ILE A 199 6.54 -16.35 1.83
N ARG A 200 7.58 -16.67 1.03
CA ARG A 200 7.41 -17.02 -0.39
C ARG A 200 6.46 -18.20 -0.60
N LYS A 201 6.55 -19.24 0.25
CA LYS A 201 5.61 -20.38 0.23
C LYS A 201 4.20 -20.02 0.67
N ALA A 202 4.05 -19.18 1.70
CA ALA A 202 2.74 -18.69 2.12
C ALA A 202 2.04 -17.85 1.04
N VAL A 203 2.78 -16.94 0.39
CA VAL A 203 2.26 -16.13 -0.73
C VAL A 203 1.88 -17.00 -1.93
N SER A 204 2.73 -17.96 -2.32
CA SER A 204 2.44 -18.90 -3.41
C SER A 204 1.16 -19.71 -3.17
N ALA A 205 0.90 -20.13 -1.92
CA ALA A 205 -0.37 -20.76 -1.55
C ALA A 205 -1.55 -19.77 -1.56
N GLY A 206 -1.31 -18.52 -1.16
CA GLY A 206 -2.28 -17.43 -1.16
C GLY A 206 -2.79 -17.03 -2.56
N MET A 207 -1.98 -17.22 -3.61
CA MET A 207 -2.35 -16.91 -5.00
C MET A 207 -3.62 -17.66 -5.47
N TYR A 208 -3.93 -18.82 -4.89
CA TYR A 208 -5.16 -19.59 -5.19
C TYR A 208 -6.43 -18.97 -4.60
N ALA A 209 -6.31 -17.95 -3.75
CA ALA A 209 -7.42 -17.24 -3.12
C ALA A 209 -7.60 -15.79 -3.63
N LEU A 210 -6.91 -15.44 -4.73
CA LEU A 210 -7.12 -14.18 -5.44
C LEU A 210 -8.54 -14.11 -6.04
N PRO A 211 -9.13 -12.91 -6.16
CA PRO A 211 -10.34 -12.72 -6.95
C PRO A 211 -10.06 -12.88 -8.44
N SER A 212 -11.13 -13.02 -9.24
CA SER A 212 -11.03 -12.84 -10.70
C SER A 212 -10.75 -11.37 -11.07
N LYS A 213 -10.29 -11.11 -12.31
CA LYS A 213 -10.16 -9.76 -12.87
C LYS A 213 -11.49 -9.00 -12.76
N SER A 214 -12.59 -9.62 -13.18
CA SER A 214 -13.94 -9.02 -13.10
C SER A 214 -14.40 -8.71 -11.67
N GLN A 215 -14.03 -9.55 -10.68
CA GLN A 215 -14.31 -9.29 -9.27
C GLN A 215 -13.45 -8.15 -8.71
N LEU A 216 -12.19 -8.01 -9.13
CA LEU A 216 -11.34 -6.87 -8.80
C LEU A 216 -11.94 -5.58 -9.36
N LEU A 217 -12.23 -5.53 -10.66
CA LEU A 217 -12.79 -4.32 -11.29
C LEU A 217 -14.11 -3.89 -10.66
N LYS A 218 -15.00 -4.85 -10.34
CA LYS A 218 -16.24 -4.59 -9.60
C LYS A 218 -16.00 -3.99 -8.20
N LYS A 219 -14.95 -4.40 -7.48
CA LYS A 219 -14.59 -3.78 -6.19
C LYS A 219 -14.00 -2.38 -6.35
N LEU A 220 -13.33 -2.12 -7.48
CA LEU A 220 -12.79 -0.80 -7.82
C LEU A 220 -13.81 0.13 -8.48
N ASN A 221 -15.04 -0.35 -8.73
CA ASN A 221 -16.10 0.39 -9.42
C ASN A 221 -15.67 0.91 -10.81
N GLU A 222 -14.92 0.09 -11.54
CA GLU A 222 -14.46 0.36 -12.91
C GLU A 222 -14.99 -0.71 -13.87
N ASP A 223 -15.19 -0.33 -15.13
CA ASP A 223 -15.30 -1.24 -16.28
C ASP A 223 -13.90 -1.54 -16.84
N GLU A 224 -13.79 -2.40 -17.87
CA GLU A 224 -12.46 -2.77 -18.40
C GLU A 224 -11.71 -1.59 -19.05
N GLU A 225 -12.39 -0.69 -19.74
CA GLU A 225 -11.72 0.41 -20.46
C GLU A 225 -11.35 1.54 -19.48
N SER A 226 -12.23 1.90 -18.55
CA SER A 226 -11.89 2.86 -17.49
C SER A 226 -10.78 2.32 -16.58
N ALA A 227 -10.81 1.03 -16.22
CA ALA A 227 -9.74 0.41 -15.45
C ALA A 227 -8.40 0.44 -16.19
N LYS A 228 -8.38 0.08 -17.48
CA LYS A 228 -7.20 0.09 -18.34
C LYS A 228 -6.55 1.48 -18.38
N VAL A 229 -7.33 2.54 -18.62
CA VAL A 229 -6.83 3.93 -18.63
C VAL A 229 -6.21 4.31 -17.27
N GLN A 230 -6.90 4.04 -16.15
CA GLN A 230 -6.35 4.42 -14.84
C GLN A 230 -5.15 3.57 -14.42
N MET A 231 -5.09 2.28 -14.80
CA MET A 231 -3.92 1.42 -14.62
C MET A 231 -2.72 1.96 -15.41
N GLN A 232 -2.90 2.32 -16.68
CA GLN A 232 -1.86 2.92 -17.53
C GLN A 232 -1.36 4.25 -16.96
N ASN A 233 -2.27 5.12 -16.50
CA ASN A 233 -1.91 6.39 -15.86
C ASN A 233 -1.06 6.14 -14.60
N PHE A 234 -1.47 5.23 -13.70
CA PHE A 234 -0.70 4.89 -12.51
C PHE A 234 0.67 4.28 -12.85
N VAL A 235 0.77 3.39 -13.83
CA VAL A 235 2.06 2.81 -14.26
C VAL A 235 3.02 3.91 -14.73
N ARG A 236 2.52 4.82 -15.58
CA ARG A 236 3.26 5.97 -16.12
C ARG A 236 3.69 6.98 -15.04
N SER A 237 2.87 7.19 -14.01
CA SER A 237 3.11 8.20 -12.97
C SER A 237 3.86 7.65 -11.75
N SER A 238 3.70 6.37 -11.41
CA SER A 238 4.45 5.73 -10.32
C SER A 238 5.93 5.51 -10.63
N ALA A 239 6.30 5.19 -11.88
CA ALA A 239 7.70 5.02 -12.30
C ALA A 239 8.65 6.16 -11.86
N PRO A 240 8.42 7.44 -12.20
CA PRO A 240 9.29 8.54 -11.76
C PRO A 240 9.28 8.75 -10.23
N VAL A 241 8.18 8.42 -9.54
CA VAL A 241 8.10 8.51 -8.06
C VAL A 241 8.93 7.41 -7.40
N ILE A 242 8.93 6.20 -7.98
CA ILE A 242 9.79 5.08 -7.59
C ILE A 242 11.27 5.47 -7.77
N CYS A 243 11.64 5.98 -8.94
CA CYS A 243 13.01 6.46 -9.21
C CYS A 243 13.44 7.56 -8.22
N TYR A 244 12.59 8.57 -7.98
CA TYR A 244 12.88 9.63 -7.00
C TYR A 244 13.22 9.08 -5.61
N VAL A 245 12.48 8.08 -5.13
CA VAL A 245 12.73 7.46 -3.82
C VAL A 245 13.97 6.57 -3.85
N ASP A 246 14.25 5.85 -4.95
CA ASP A 246 15.48 5.07 -5.07
C ASP A 246 16.72 5.97 -5.13
N ASP A 247 16.68 7.05 -5.91
CA ASP A 247 17.72 8.09 -5.98
C ASP A 247 17.95 8.76 -4.62
N LEU A 248 16.88 8.99 -3.83
CA LEU A 248 16.98 9.53 -2.48
C LEU A 248 17.83 8.65 -1.55
N PHE A 249 17.74 7.32 -1.70
CA PHE A 249 18.47 6.33 -0.89
C PHE A 249 19.89 6.09 -1.41
N THR A 250 20.07 5.99 -2.73
CA THR A 250 21.37 5.73 -3.36
C THR A 250 22.30 6.94 -3.24
N SER A 251 21.79 8.17 -3.42
CA SER A 251 22.55 9.41 -3.20
C SER A 251 23.05 9.59 -1.76
N ARG A 252 22.48 8.85 -0.80
CA ARG A 252 22.88 8.81 0.62
C ARG A 252 23.63 7.53 1.00
N ASN A 253 24.05 6.73 0.02
CA ASN A 253 24.76 5.45 0.21
C ASN A 253 24.02 4.43 1.11
N LEU A 254 22.69 4.52 1.24
CA LEU A 254 21.92 3.65 2.13
C LEU A 254 21.65 2.26 1.53
N GLY A 255 21.63 2.17 0.19
CA GLY A 255 21.20 0.99 -0.56
C GLY A 255 19.70 0.70 -0.43
N ILE A 256 19.18 -0.16 -1.31
CA ILE A 256 17.74 -0.43 -1.43
C ILE A 256 17.36 -1.92 -1.26
N ASP A 257 18.31 -2.80 -0.88
CA ASP A 257 18.12 -4.25 -0.88
C ASP A 257 17.82 -4.89 0.49
N TRP A 258 17.72 -4.09 1.55
CA TRP A 258 17.61 -4.53 2.96
C TRP A 258 16.18 -4.51 3.57
#